data_AF-A0A1G9UNT2-F1
#
_entry.id   AF-A0A1G9UNT2-F1
#
_cell.length_a   1.000
_cell.length_b   1.000
_cell.length_c   1.000
_cell.angle_alpha   90.00
_cell.angle_beta   90.00
_cell.angle_gamma   90.00
#
_symmetry.space_group_name_H-M   'P 1'
#
loop_
_entity.id
_entity.type
_entity.pdbx_description
1 polymer ?
#
loop_
_entity_poly.entity_id
_entity_poly.type
_entity_poly.pdbx_seq_one_letter_code
_entity_poly.pdbx_strand_id
1 'polypeptide(L)' 'MAIRRIEMDRKDSSSYRQLMRERGFISASYFSVCGFDVSKLKKLAQQGKMDAIRCAIGNSVRWYYSEKQAELAHLRGEV' A
#
# COMPACT_ATOMS: atom_id res chain seq x y z
N MET A 1 13.82 3.72 -1.56
CA MET A 1 12.39 3.42 -1.46
C MET A 1 11.77 3.64 -2.83
N ALA A 2 10.86 2.77 -3.25
CA ALA A 2 10.33 2.80 -4.62
C ALA A 2 8.84 2.42 -4.68
N ILE A 3 8.07 3.13 -5.52
CA ILE A 3 6.72 2.70 -5.88
C ILE A 3 6.85 1.59 -6.93
N ARG A 4 6.56 0.36 -6.55
CA ARG A 4 6.49 -0.77 -7.49
C ARG A 4 5.16 -0.74 -8.23
N ARG A 5 5.19 -0.82 -9.56
CA ARG A 5 3.98 -0.87 -10.40
C ARG A 5 3.77 -2.30 -10.88
N ILE A 6 2.57 -2.83 -10.67
CA ILE A 6 2.23 -4.19 -11.05
C ILE A 6 0.86 -4.16 -11.73
N GLU A 7 0.77 -4.80 -12.89
CA GLU A 7 -0.50 -5.07 -13.56
C GLU A 7 -0.86 -6.52 -13.30
N MET A 8 -2.11 -6.78 -12.93
CA MET A 8 -2.60 -8.13 -12.71
C MET A 8 -4.00 -8.31 -13.29
N ASP A 9 -4.33 -9.56 -13.60
CA ASP A 9 -5.70 -9.96 -13.91
C ASP A 9 -6.52 -10.05 -12.60
N ARG A 10 -7.84 -9.89 -12.71
CA ARG A 10 -8.76 -9.97 -11.58
C ARG A 10 -8.75 -11.35 -10.92
N LYS A 11 -8.48 -12.42 -11.69
CA LYS A 11 -8.42 -13.81 -11.20
C LYS A 11 -7.30 -14.04 -10.18
N ASP A 12 -6.19 -13.30 -10.30
CA ASP A 12 -5.01 -13.48 -9.44
C ASP A 12 -5.04 -12.62 -8.17
N SER A 13 -6.06 -11.78 -8.02
CA SER A 13 -6.11 -10.76 -6.97
C SER A 13 -6.10 -11.30 -5.54
N SER A 14 -6.70 -12.46 -5.30
CA SER A 14 -6.72 -13.11 -3.98
C SER A 14 -5.34 -13.63 -3.58
N SER A 15 -4.71 -14.42 -4.47
CA SER A 15 -3.36 -14.96 -4.26
C SER A 15 -2.34 -13.84 -4.11
N TYR A 16 -2.47 -12.80 -4.92
CA TYR A 16 -1.59 -11.64 -4.86
C TYR A 16 -1.74 -10.87 -3.55
N ARG A 17 -2.96 -10.68 -3.05
CA ARG A 17 -3.20 -10.04 -1.74
C ARG A 17 -2.51 -10.79 -0.60
N GLN A 18 -2.57 -12.12 -0.62
CA GLN A 18 -1.88 -12.95 0.37
C GLN A 18 -0.36 -12.76 0.28
N LEU A 19 0.20 -12.84 -0.93
CA LEU A 19 1.63 -12.64 -1.16
C LEU A 19 2.11 -11.26 -0.69
N MET A 20 1.33 -10.20 -0.91
CA MET A 20 1.68 -8.85 -0.44
C MET A 20 1.72 -8.79 1.08
N ARG A 21 0.73 -9.38 1.75
CA ARG A 21 0.68 -9.43 3.22
C ARG A 21 1.89 -10.18 3.79
N GLU A 22 2.25 -11.32 3.21
CA GLU A 22 3.44 -12.10 3.61
C GLU A 22 4.74 -11.30 3.45
N ARG A 23 4.76 -10.34 2.50
CA ARG A 23 5.89 -9.42 2.28
C ARG A 23 5.80 -8.13 3.10
N GLY A 24 4.85 -8.02 4.03
CA GLY A 24 4.66 -6.85 4.88
C GLY A 24 4.04 -5.65 4.16
N PHE A 25 3.33 -5.87 3.04
CA PHE A 25 2.58 -4.84 2.33
C PHE A 25 1.07 -5.00 2.55
N ILE A 26 0.46 -3.96 3.10
CA ILE A 26 -0.94 -3.98 3.50
C ILE A 26 -1.73 -3.01 2.62
N SER A 27 -2.96 -3.41 2.26
CA SER A 27 -3.80 -2.62 1.36
C SER A 27 -4.20 -1.29 1.97
N ALA A 28 -4.23 -0.24 1.16
CA ALA A 28 -4.71 1.09 1.53
C ALA A 28 -6.09 1.07 2.23
N SER A 29 -7.02 0.23 1.76
CA SER A 29 -8.34 0.07 2.38
C SER A 29 -8.27 -0.42 3.82
N TYR A 30 -7.29 -1.28 4.15
CA TYR A 30 -7.10 -1.77 5.51
C TYR A 30 -6.57 -0.66 6.41
N PHE A 31 -5.54 0.07 5.98
CA PHE A 31 -5.05 1.24 6.72
C PHE A 31 -6.14 2.29 6.98
N SER A 32 -6.99 2.56 5.99
CA SER A 32 -8.12 3.47 6.16
C SER A 32 -9.07 3.01 7.27
N VAL A 33 -9.34 1.70 7.35
CA VAL A 33 -10.19 1.12 8.41
C VAL A 33 -9.50 1.19 9.77
N CYS A 34 -8.17 1.07 9.80
CA CYS A 34 -7.36 1.22 11.01
C CYS A 34 -7.13 2.70 11.42
N GLY A 35 -7.74 3.68 10.74
CA GLY A 35 -7.67 5.09 11.11
C GLY A 35 -6.47 5.87 10.54
N PHE A 36 -5.71 5.29 9.61
CA PHE A 36 -4.58 5.99 8.97
C PHE A 36 -5.06 6.89 7.83
N ASP A 37 -4.41 8.05 7.65
CA ASP A 37 -4.63 8.90 6.49
C ASP A 37 -3.94 8.34 5.24
N VAL A 38 -4.71 7.62 4.43
CA VAL A 38 -4.26 7.03 3.17
C VAL A 38 -3.77 8.08 2.16
N SER A 39 -4.28 9.31 2.22
CA SER A 39 -3.82 10.39 1.34
C SER A 39 -2.41 10.83 1.70
N LYS A 40 -2.10 10.89 2.99
CA LYS A 40 -0.73 11.15 3.48
C LYS A 40 0.20 9.98 3.19
N LEU A 41 -0.23 8.72 3.39
CA LEU A 41 0.54 7.54 2.99
C LEU A 41 0.92 7.58 1.50
N LYS A 42 -0.03 7.94 0.63
CA LYS A 42 0.22 8.12 -0.80
C LYS A 42 1.23 9.23 -1.08
N LYS A 43 1.12 10.37 -0.40
CA LYS A 43 2.10 11.48 -0.53
C LYS A 43 3.50 11.05 -0.10
N LEU A 44 3.64 10.35 1.03
CA LEU A 44 4.93 9.82 1.50
C LEU A 44 5.53 8.85 0.48
N ALA A 45 4.72 7.96 -0.09
CA ALA A 45 5.17 7.06 -1.14
C ALA A 45 5.62 7.82 -2.40
N GLN A 46 4.87 8.83 -2.85
CA GLN A 46 5.23 9.68 -4.00
C GLN A 46 6.50 10.51 -3.75
N GLN A 47 6.76 10.88 -2.50
CA GLN A 47 8.00 11.57 -2.09
C GLN A 47 9.19 10.61 -1.92
N GLY A 48 9.01 9.31 -2.12
CA GLY A 48 10.06 8.32 -1.92
C GLY A 48 10.41 8.10 -0.44
N LYS A 49 9.51 8.46 0.48
CA LYS A 49 9.66 8.26 1.94
C LYS A 49 8.99 6.99 2.44
N MET A 50 8.28 6.28 1.57
CA MET A 50 7.58 5.04 1.88
C MET A 50 7.60 4.11 0.68
N ASP A 51 7.80 2.82 0.94
CA ASP A 51 7.64 1.78 -0.06
C ASP A 51 6.15 1.48 -0.26
N ALA A 52 5.75 1.49 -1.53
CA ALA A 52 4.38 1.25 -1.91
C ALA A 52 4.30 0.41 -3.18
N ILE A 53 3.17 -0.28 -3.34
CA ILE A 53 2.87 -1.06 -4.51
C ILE A 53 1.57 -0.51 -5.10
N ARG A 54 1.67 0.01 -6.33
CA ARG A 54 0.52 0.40 -7.13
C ARG A 54 0.15 -0.77 -8.03
N CYS A 55 -0.94 -1.43 -7.68
CA CYS A 55 -1.43 -2.56 -8.45
C CYS A 55 -2.64 -2.16 -9.31
N ALA A 56 -2.55 -2.33 -10.62
CA ALA A 56 -3.67 -2.17 -11.53
C ALA A 56 -4.32 -3.54 -11.78
N ILE A 57 -5.63 -3.63 -11.57
CA ILE A 57 -6.47 -4.82 -11.71
C ILE A 57 -7.58 -4.46 -12.70
N GLY A 58 -7.40 -4.79 -13.99
CA GLY A 58 -8.25 -4.26 -15.06
C GLY A 58 -8.34 -2.73 -14.99
N ASN A 59 -9.55 -2.19 -14.80
CA ASN A 59 -9.79 -0.74 -14.70
C ASN A 59 -9.62 -0.15 -13.28
N SER A 60 -9.28 -0.96 -12.28
CA SER A 60 -9.17 -0.53 -10.89
C SER A 60 -7.72 -0.46 -10.43
N VAL A 61 -7.38 0.52 -9.59
CA VAL A 61 -6.03 0.62 -9.00
C VAL A 61 -6.12 0.45 -7.49
N ARG A 62 -5.33 -0.47 -6.96
CA ARG A 62 -5.20 -0.73 -5.52
C ARG A 62 -3.79 -0.43 -5.05
N TRP A 63 -3.71 0.33 -3.97
CA TRP A 63 -2.44 0.68 -3.32
C TRP A 63 -2.19 -0.25 -2.14
N TYR A 64 -0.92 -0.62 -1.97
CA TYR A 64 -0.43 -1.30 -0.78
C TYR A 64 0.79 -0.53 -0.26
N TYR A 65 0.92 -0.44 1.06
CA TYR A 65 2.01 0.27 1.73
C TYR A 65 2.74 -0.67 2.68
N SER A 66 4.03 -0.43 2.89
CA SER A 66 4.79 -1.17 3.90
C SER A 66 4.18 -0.94 5.29
N GLU A 67 3.80 -2.02 5.97
CA GLU A 67 3.20 -2.01 7.30
C GLU A 67 4.08 -1.30 8.32
N LYS A 68 5.32 -1.77 8.46
CA LYS A 68 6.29 -1.20 9.38
C LYS A 68 6.52 0.29 9.16
N GLN A 69 6.56 0.75 7.91
CA GLN A 69 6.79 2.17 7.61
C GLN A 69 5.54 3.00 7.85
N ALA A 70 4.36 2.47 7.56
CA ALA A 70 3.09 3.13 7.86
C ALA A 70 2.91 3.31 9.36
N GLU A 71 3.17 2.27 10.16
CA GLU A 71 3.13 2.33 11.63
C GLU A 71 4.12 3.35 12.18
N LEU A 72 5.37 3.33 11.71
CA LEU A 72 6.37 4.31 12.13
C LEU A 72 5.97 5.74 11.76
N ALA A 73 5.41 5.96 10.56
CA ALA A 73 4.89 7.26 10.16
C ALA A 73 3.73 7.72 11.06
N HIS A 74 2.86 6.79 11.46
CA HIS A 74 1.74 7.08 12.35
C HIS A 74 2.21 7.46 13.76
N LEU A 75 3.17 6.73 14.30
CA LEU A 75 3.81 7.07 15.58
C LEU A 75 4.51 8.44 15.56
N ARG A 76 4.94 8.90 14.37
CA ARG A 76 5.52 10.24 14.16
C ARG A 76 4.47 11.33 13.90
N GLY A 77 3.18 10.98 13.80
CA GLY A 77 2.11 11.90 13.45
C GLY A 77 2.10 12.34 11.98
N GLU A 78 2.80 11.61 11.11
CA GLU A 78 2.92 11.92 9.68
C GLU A 78 1.75 11.40 8.85
N VAL A 79 0.95 10.45 9.38
CA VAL A 79 -0.21 9.81 8.73
C VAL A 79 -1.35 9.53 9.69
#